data_AF-A0AAW1REN8-F1
#
_entry.id   AF-A0AAW1REN8-F1
#
_cell.length_a   1.000
_cell.length_b   1.000
_cell.length_c   1.000
_cell.angle_alpha   90.00
_cell.angle_beta   90.00
_cell.angle_gamma   90.00
#
_symmetry.space_group_name_H-M   'P 1'
#
loop_
_entity.id
_entity.type
_entity.pdbx_description
1 polymer ?
#
loop_
_entity_poly.entity_id
_entity_poly.type
_entity_poly.pdbx_seq_one_letter_code
_entity_poly.pdbx_strand_id
1 'polypeptide(L)'
;MAGCSPYERATYRYTPFLAVVLIPIALFKPWGKLVFSAADLLVAWLIQRLLRDDDLPKRTVSVSMAAWLFNPFTATISTRGNSESLVAAMLLLLLRCLSHGASQRGGGSFRGVAAAGALLGLATHWRLYPVIYAFPILRHLNLRQRPAKHTKQHTSGRPTPHTFLQHLSAAWPTCNILVFSVAAAASFVCLGAACYAAYGQPFLENAYLYHSRRVDPRHNFSLAFYPAYLAHGRTSRWPDRAAQLAQLAAVAALGWRLAPRLSLAMAAQTMAFVALNKVSTAQYFAWYWALLPLALPDLLASSPQAQRRVG
;
A
#
# COMPACT_ATOMS: atom_id res chain seq x y z
N MET A 1 -28.97 -9.85 -7.11
CA MET A 1 -29.26 -8.45 -6.74
C MET A 1 -30.02 -7.87 -7.92
N ALA A 2 -31.29 -7.51 -7.71
CA ALA A 2 -32.16 -7.03 -8.77
C ALA A 2 -31.84 -5.56 -9.05
N GLY A 3 -31.05 -5.24 -10.08
CA GLY A 3 -30.94 -3.92 -10.75
C GLY A 3 -30.58 -2.66 -9.94
N CYS A 4 -30.65 -2.68 -8.61
CA CYS A 4 -30.55 -1.54 -7.73
C CYS A 4 -29.11 -1.11 -7.46
N SER A 5 -28.96 0.13 -6.98
CA SER A 5 -27.65 0.66 -6.61
C SER A 5 -27.04 -0.16 -5.47
N PRO A 6 -25.72 -0.50 -5.53
CA PRO A 6 -25.06 -1.22 -4.44
C PRO A 6 -25.08 -0.43 -3.12
N TYR A 7 -25.27 0.89 -3.18
CA TYR A 7 -25.33 1.77 -2.01
C TYR A 7 -26.66 1.75 -1.26
N GLU A 8 -27.72 1.14 -1.83
CA GLU A 8 -28.96 0.90 -1.08
C GLU A 8 -28.74 -0.08 0.07
N ARG A 9 -27.72 -0.94 -0.04
CA ARG A 9 -27.27 -1.75 1.09
C ARG A 9 -26.49 -0.87 2.06
N ALA A 10 -27.08 -0.61 3.22
CA ALA A 10 -26.51 0.24 4.27
C ALA A 10 -25.08 -0.11 4.71
N THR A 11 -24.60 -1.34 4.48
CA THR A 11 -23.24 -1.80 4.83
C THR A 11 -22.23 -1.77 3.68
N TYR A 12 -22.64 -1.39 2.47
CA TYR A 12 -21.74 -1.31 1.32
C TYR A 12 -20.88 -0.04 1.39
N ARG A 13 -19.56 -0.24 1.43
CA ARG A 13 -18.56 0.84 1.60
C ARG A 13 -17.39 0.73 0.61
N TYR A 14 -17.59 -0.01 -0.48
CA TYR A 14 -16.58 -0.26 -1.50
C TYR A 14 -16.88 0.52 -2.78
N THR A 15 -15.92 0.53 -3.71
CA THR A 15 -16.15 1.03 -5.08
C THR A 15 -17.25 0.21 -5.78
N PRO A 16 -18.10 0.80 -6.63
CA PRO A 16 -19.09 0.06 -7.41
C PRO A 16 -18.48 -1.00 -8.33
N PHE A 17 -17.22 -0.85 -8.75
CA PHE A 17 -16.53 -1.86 -9.57
C PHE A 17 -16.47 -3.22 -8.87
N LEU A 18 -16.31 -3.25 -7.55
CA LEU A 18 -16.35 -4.50 -6.80
C LEU A 18 -17.73 -5.18 -6.92
N ALA A 19 -18.82 -4.40 -6.83
CA ALA A 19 -20.16 -4.94 -7.02
C ALA A 19 -20.34 -5.52 -8.43
N VAL A 20 -19.81 -4.85 -9.46
CA VAL A 20 -19.85 -5.33 -10.85
C VAL A 20 -19.09 -6.66 -11.00
N VAL A 21 -17.87 -6.77 -10.47
CA VAL A 21 -17.09 -8.02 -10.47
C VAL A 21 -17.83 -9.16 -9.77
N LEU A 22 -18.66 -8.84 -8.78
CA LEU A 22 -19.43 -9.81 -8.00
C LEU A 22 -20.81 -10.13 -8.59
N ILE A 23 -21.26 -9.50 -9.69
CA ILE A 23 -22.56 -9.79 -10.34
C ILE A 23 -22.81 -11.29 -10.56
N PRO A 24 -21.83 -12.11 -11.01
CA PRO A 24 -22.04 -13.53 -11.23
C PRO A 24 -22.42 -14.34 -9.97
N ILE A 25 -22.35 -13.75 -8.76
CA ILE A 25 -22.86 -14.36 -7.53
C ILE A 25 -24.35 -14.72 -7.61
N ALA A 26 -25.11 -14.02 -8.46
CA ALA A 26 -26.52 -14.31 -8.72
C ALA A 26 -26.73 -15.67 -9.40
N LEU A 27 -25.75 -16.12 -10.19
CA LEU A 27 -25.78 -17.41 -10.90
C LEU A 27 -25.02 -18.49 -10.11
N PHE A 28 -23.90 -18.12 -9.50
CA PHE A 28 -23.03 -19.04 -8.78
C PHE A 28 -22.62 -18.45 -7.42
N LYS A 29 -23.32 -18.87 -6.35
CA LYS A 29 -23.16 -18.31 -5.00
C LYS A 29 -21.71 -18.25 -4.48
N PRO A 30 -20.82 -19.23 -4.75
CA PRO A 30 -19.43 -19.18 -4.30
C PRO A 30 -18.52 -18.21 -5.08
N TRP A 31 -18.99 -17.57 -6.16
CA TRP A 31 -18.18 -16.77 -7.10
C TRP A 31 -17.23 -15.80 -6.41
N GLY A 32 -17.74 -14.95 -5.51
CA GLY A 32 -16.90 -13.95 -4.85
C GLY A 32 -15.76 -14.56 -4.03
N LYS A 33 -16.04 -15.69 -3.34
CA LYS A 33 -15.01 -16.40 -2.57
C LYS A 33 -13.93 -16.96 -3.49
N LEU A 34 -14.30 -17.52 -4.64
CA LEU A 34 -13.33 -17.99 -5.63
C LEU A 34 -12.46 -16.86 -6.19
N VAL A 35 -13.05 -15.70 -6.51
CA VAL A 35 -12.30 -14.54 -7.00
C VAL A 35 -11.25 -14.09 -5.96
N PHE A 36 -11.63 -13.99 -4.69
CA PHE A 36 -10.70 -13.54 -3.64
C PHE A 36 -9.64 -14.60 -3.30
N SER A 37 -9.99 -15.89 -3.32
CA SER A 37 -9.02 -16.97 -3.15
C SER A 37 -8.06 -17.09 -4.34
N ALA A 38 -8.53 -16.86 -5.57
CA ALA A 38 -7.65 -16.78 -6.74
C ALA A 38 -6.67 -15.60 -6.62
N ALA A 39 -7.12 -14.47 -6.07
CA ALA A 39 -6.24 -13.35 -5.76
C ALA A 39 -5.19 -13.69 -4.68
N ASP A 40 -5.51 -14.52 -3.68
CA ASP A 40 -4.49 -15.00 -2.72
C ASP A 40 -3.40 -15.83 -3.40
N LEU A 41 -3.77 -16.70 -4.35
CA LEU A 41 -2.80 -17.46 -5.14
C LEU A 41 -1.93 -16.54 -6.01
N LEU A 42 -2.53 -15.50 -6.58
CA LEU A 42 -1.80 -14.47 -7.34
C LEU A 42 -0.81 -13.73 -6.44
N VAL A 43 -1.21 -13.34 -5.23
CA VAL A 43 -0.30 -12.69 -4.26
C VAL A 43 0.87 -13.62 -3.92
N ALA A 44 0.62 -14.90 -3.63
CA ALA A 44 1.68 -15.86 -3.34
C ALA A 44 2.67 -16.02 -4.51
N TRP A 45 2.14 -16.08 -5.74
CA TRP A 45 2.95 -16.11 -6.95
C TRP A 45 3.77 -14.82 -7.13
N LEU A 46 3.20 -13.65 -6.86
CA LEU A 46 3.92 -12.37 -6.93
C LEU A 46 5.01 -12.28 -5.87
N ILE A 47 4.75 -12.72 -4.63
CA ILE A 47 5.77 -12.82 -3.56
C ILE A 47 6.92 -13.70 -4.05
N GLN A 48 6.62 -14.88 -4.59
CA GLN A 48 7.64 -15.79 -5.11
C GLN A 48 8.52 -15.11 -6.17
N ARG A 49 7.89 -14.42 -7.12
CA ARG A 49 8.58 -13.79 -8.24
C ARG A 49 9.46 -12.63 -7.77
N LEU A 50 8.95 -11.75 -6.90
CA LEU A 50 9.72 -10.64 -6.34
C LEU A 50 10.92 -11.12 -5.53
N LEU A 51 10.74 -12.12 -4.66
CA LEU A 51 11.83 -12.63 -3.82
C LEU A 51 12.90 -13.41 -4.62
N ARG A 52 12.52 -14.04 -5.74
CA ARG A 52 13.48 -14.68 -6.64
C ARG A 52 14.26 -13.67 -7.47
N ASP A 53 13.65 -12.54 -7.83
CA ASP A 53 14.34 -11.45 -8.52
C ASP A 53 15.45 -10.84 -7.62
N ASP A 54 15.32 -10.96 -6.29
CA ASP A 54 16.31 -10.57 -5.28
C ASP A 54 17.31 -11.69 -4.88
N ASP A 55 17.36 -12.79 -5.63
CA ASP A 55 18.27 -13.94 -5.45
C ASP A 55 18.26 -14.59 -4.04
N LEU A 56 17.10 -14.62 -3.39
CA LEU A 56 16.97 -15.22 -2.05
C LEU A 56 16.95 -16.74 -2.07
N PRO A 57 17.41 -17.41 -0.98
CA PRO A 57 17.36 -18.86 -0.86
C PRO A 57 15.95 -19.43 -1.06
N LYS A 58 15.85 -20.54 -1.80
CA LYS A 58 14.56 -21.23 -2.09
C LYS A 58 13.72 -21.51 -0.84
N ARG A 59 14.38 -21.80 0.30
CA ARG A 59 13.73 -22.02 1.59
C ARG A 59 13.01 -20.76 2.08
N THR A 60 13.68 -19.60 2.06
CA THR A 60 13.09 -18.31 2.45
C THR A 60 11.88 -17.98 1.58
N VAL A 61 12.01 -18.13 0.26
CA VAL A 61 10.90 -17.90 -0.68
C VAL A 61 9.70 -18.81 -0.36
N SER A 62 9.95 -20.09 -0.11
CA SER A 62 8.88 -21.06 0.19
C SER A 62 8.18 -20.76 1.52
N VAL A 63 8.95 -20.39 2.55
CA VAL A 63 8.40 -19.97 3.85
C VAL A 63 7.58 -18.69 3.70
N SER A 64 8.06 -17.71 2.93
CA SER A 64 7.34 -16.47 2.63
C SER A 64 6.00 -16.72 1.94
N MET A 65 5.95 -17.61 0.94
CA MET A 65 4.70 -18.01 0.29
C MET A 65 3.77 -18.73 1.27
N ALA A 66 4.30 -19.66 2.07
CA ALA A 66 3.51 -20.41 3.05
C ALA A 66 2.94 -19.48 4.14
N ALA A 67 3.70 -18.48 4.59
CA ALA A 67 3.28 -17.48 5.55
C ALA A 67 2.14 -16.58 5.03
N TRP A 68 1.97 -16.46 3.71
CA TRP A 68 0.80 -15.80 3.12
C TRP A 68 -0.38 -16.76 2.94
N LEU A 69 -0.16 -17.91 2.32
CA LEU A 69 -1.24 -18.84 1.94
C LEU A 69 -1.86 -19.58 3.12
N PHE A 70 -1.04 -20.01 4.07
CA PHE A 70 -1.48 -20.83 5.21
C PHE A 70 -1.70 -20.01 6.48
N ASN A 71 -1.65 -18.68 6.38
CA ASN A 71 -1.95 -17.84 7.51
C ASN A 71 -3.48 -17.81 7.74
N PRO A 72 -3.95 -18.15 8.96
CA PRO A 72 -5.38 -18.24 9.23
C PRO A 72 -6.09 -16.89 9.04
N PHE A 73 -5.41 -15.75 9.22
CA PHE A 73 -5.99 -14.44 8.98
C PHE A 73 -6.28 -14.20 7.49
N THR A 74 -5.28 -14.35 6.63
CA THR A 74 -5.42 -14.10 5.19
C THR A 74 -6.44 -15.05 4.56
N ALA A 75 -6.31 -16.35 4.86
CA ALA A 75 -7.24 -17.37 4.38
C ALA A 75 -8.69 -17.11 4.83
N THR A 76 -8.90 -16.73 6.10
CA THR A 76 -10.25 -16.44 6.62
C THR A 76 -10.83 -15.15 6.03
N ILE A 77 -10.01 -14.10 5.84
CA ILE A 77 -10.47 -12.82 5.29
C ILE A 77 -11.00 -13.02 3.86
N SER A 78 -10.27 -13.73 3.01
CA SER A 78 -10.66 -13.97 1.62
C SER A 78 -11.87 -14.90 1.50
N THR A 79 -11.89 -16.00 2.25
CA THR A 79 -13.01 -16.96 2.23
C THR A 79 -14.29 -16.40 2.86
N ARG A 80 -14.20 -15.38 3.73
CA ARG A 80 -15.34 -14.60 4.23
C ARG A 80 -15.88 -13.58 3.22
N GLY A 81 -15.26 -13.43 2.05
CA GLY A 81 -15.77 -12.58 0.98
C GLY A 81 -15.23 -11.15 0.99
N ASN A 82 -13.98 -10.93 1.40
CA ASN A 82 -13.34 -9.61 1.39
C ASN A 82 -12.31 -9.49 0.27
N SER A 83 -12.21 -8.30 -0.34
CA SER A 83 -11.35 -7.99 -1.47
C SER A 83 -9.93 -7.53 -1.11
N GLU A 84 -9.45 -7.74 0.12
CA GLU A 84 -8.11 -7.28 0.52
C GLU A 84 -6.99 -7.97 -0.26
N SER A 85 -7.19 -9.23 -0.65
CA SER A 85 -6.26 -9.98 -1.49
C SER A 85 -6.10 -9.36 -2.88
N LEU A 86 -7.16 -8.77 -3.45
CA LEU A 86 -7.08 -8.03 -4.71
C LEU A 86 -6.24 -6.76 -4.58
N VAL A 87 -6.42 -6.00 -3.49
CA VAL A 87 -5.61 -4.79 -3.23
C VAL A 87 -4.14 -5.19 -3.03
N ALA A 88 -3.88 -6.24 -2.25
CA ALA A 88 -2.53 -6.78 -2.07
C ALA A 88 -1.90 -7.20 -3.41
N ALA A 89 -2.66 -7.87 -4.28
CA ALA A 89 -2.18 -8.26 -5.61
C ALA A 89 -1.81 -7.04 -6.48
N MET A 90 -2.64 -5.99 -6.49
CA MET A 90 -2.34 -4.74 -7.19
C MET A 90 -1.06 -4.07 -6.64
N LEU A 91 -0.88 -4.08 -5.31
CA LEU A 91 0.32 -3.55 -4.65
C LEU A 91 1.59 -4.33 -4.99
N LEU A 92 1.52 -5.66 -5.04
CA LEU A 92 2.70 -6.45 -5.42
C LEU A 92 2.99 -6.37 -6.91
N LEU A 93 1.95 -6.26 -7.74
CA LEU A 93 2.12 -6.06 -9.18
C LEU A 93 2.77 -4.70 -9.49
N LEU A 94 2.39 -3.63 -8.77
CA LEU A 94 3.04 -2.33 -8.95
C LEU A 94 4.53 -2.38 -8.57
N LEU A 95 4.88 -3.09 -7.48
CA LEU A 95 6.28 -3.29 -7.08
C LEU A 95 7.04 -4.05 -8.15
N ARG A 96 6.42 -5.07 -8.75
CA ARG A 96 6.99 -5.82 -9.87
C ARG A 96 7.20 -4.96 -11.12
N CYS A 97 6.26 -4.09 -11.46
CA CYS A 97 6.42 -3.14 -12.56
C CYS A 97 7.61 -2.19 -12.33
N LEU A 98 7.81 -1.74 -11.09
CA LEU A 98 8.93 -0.88 -10.71
C LEU A 98 10.28 -1.63 -10.65
N SER A 99 10.30 -2.92 -10.32
CA SER A 99 11.52 -3.73 -10.29
C SER A 99 11.96 -4.17 -11.70
N HIS A 100 11.05 -4.70 -12.51
CA HIS A 100 11.33 -5.13 -13.89
C HIS A 100 11.68 -3.94 -14.79
N GLY A 101 11.00 -2.81 -14.63
CA GLY A 101 11.31 -1.59 -15.38
C GLY A 101 12.70 -1.01 -15.11
N ALA A 102 13.36 -1.41 -14.02
CA ALA A 102 14.71 -0.96 -13.65
C ALA A 102 15.83 -1.91 -14.10
N SER A 103 15.52 -3.18 -14.37
CA SER A 103 16.51 -4.19 -14.80
C SER A 103 16.94 -4.01 -16.26
N GLN A 104 16.12 -3.35 -17.09
CA GLN A 104 16.52 -2.96 -18.45
C GLN A 104 17.44 -1.74 -18.41
N ARG A 105 18.74 -2.04 -18.50
CA ARG A 105 19.91 -1.16 -18.48
C ARG A 105 19.90 -0.23 -19.71
N GLY A 106 19.10 0.84 -19.70
CA GLY A 106 19.06 1.79 -20.81
C GLY A 106 18.09 2.97 -20.70
N GLY A 107 17.22 3.00 -19.69
CA GLY A 107 16.26 4.08 -19.47
C GLY A 107 15.03 3.48 -18.83
N GLY A 108 14.64 3.98 -17.66
CA GLY A 108 13.48 3.43 -16.94
C GLY A 108 12.29 3.36 -17.89
N SER A 109 11.80 2.14 -18.17
CA SER A 109 10.74 1.96 -19.16
C SER A 109 9.53 2.79 -18.71
N PHE A 110 9.24 3.87 -19.45
CA PHE A 110 8.11 4.75 -19.16
C PHE A 110 6.81 3.97 -19.02
N ARG A 111 6.69 2.85 -19.75
CA ARG A 111 5.57 1.92 -19.69
C ARG A 111 5.46 1.24 -18.32
N GLY A 112 6.58 0.78 -17.73
CA GLY A 112 6.59 0.16 -16.41
C GLY A 112 6.24 1.15 -15.29
N VAL A 113 6.76 2.38 -15.38
CA VAL A 113 6.45 3.45 -14.43
C VAL A 113 4.99 3.91 -14.55
N ALA A 114 4.49 4.06 -15.78
CA ALA A 114 3.08 4.38 -16.03
C ALA A 114 2.15 3.27 -15.51
N ALA A 115 2.48 2.00 -15.76
CA ALA A 115 1.72 0.86 -15.24
C ALA A 115 1.70 0.83 -13.71
N ALA A 116 2.84 1.09 -13.05
CA ALA A 116 2.90 1.18 -11.59
C ALA A 116 2.04 2.34 -11.05
N GLY A 117 2.05 3.50 -11.72
CA GLY A 117 1.18 4.63 -11.39
C GLY A 117 -0.29 4.27 -11.54
N ALA A 118 -0.68 3.71 -12.69
CA ALA A 118 -2.05 3.29 -12.97
C ALA A 118 -2.56 2.25 -11.96
N LEU A 119 -1.73 1.28 -11.58
CA LEU A 119 -2.03 0.28 -10.55
C LEU A 119 -2.21 0.90 -9.16
N LEU A 120 -1.38 1.88 -8.80
CA LEU A 120 -1.57 2.62 -7.54
C LEU A 120 -2.88 3.40 -7.54
N GLY A 121 -3.22 4.07 -8.65
CA GLY A 121 -4.50 4.77 -8.81
C GLY A 121 -5.70 3.82 -8.71
N LEU A 122 -5.61 2.65 -9.35
CA LEU A 122 -6.64 1.60 -9.29
C LEU A 122 -6.78 1.04 -7.87
N ALA A 123 -5.67 0.73 -7.20
CA ALA A 123 -5.68 0.24 -5.83
C ALA A 123 -6.27 1.30 -4.87
N THR A 124 -5.91 2.57 -5.05
CA THR A 124 -6.43 3.71 -4.27
C THR A 124 -7.92 3.94 -4.52
N HIS A 125 -8.39 3.68 -5.74
CA HIS A 125 -9.81 3.74 -6.05
C HIS A 125 -10.57 2.58 -5.39
N TRP A 126 -9.97 1.39 -5.31
CA TRP A 126 -10.56 0.22 -4.67
C TRP A 126 -10.67 0.36 -3.14
N ARG A 127 -9.59 0.87 -2.53
CA ARG A 127 -9.48 1.25 -1.12
C ARG A 127 -8.68 2.54 -1.06
N LEU A 128 -9.10 3.52 -0.27
CA LEU A 128 -8.38 4.82 -0.23
C LEU A 128 -6.96 4.72 0.34
N TYR A 129 -6.70 3.71 1.19
CA TYR A 129 -5.46 3.57 1.95
C TYR A 129 -4.16 3.49 1.13
N PRO A 130 -4.05 2.69 0.05
CA PRO A 130 -2.90 2.66 -0.86
C PRO A 130 -2.29 4.00 -1.26
N VAL A 131 -3.03 5.11 -1.20
CA VAL A 131 -2.52 6.47 -1.47
C VAL A 131 -1.23 6.78 -0.70
N ILE A 132 -1.05 6.23 0.50
CA ILE A 132 0.14 6.51 1.33
C ILE A 132 1.44 6.04 0.68
N TYR A 133 1.38 5.05 -0.22
CA TYR A 133 2.54 4.50 -0.91
C TYR A 133 3.04 5.41 -2.03
N ALA A 134 2.23 6.40 -2.47
CA ALA A 134 2.70 7.40 -3.42
C ALA A 134 3.99 8.07 -2.92
N PHE A 135 4.04 8.41 -1.62
CA PHE A 135 5.15 9.17 -1.05
C PHE A 135 6.52 8.47 -1.13
N PRO A 136 6.72 7.23 -0.61
CA PRO A 136 8.00 6.55 -0.76
C PRO A 136 8.31 6.21 -2.22
N ILE A 137 7.31 5.91 -3.06
CA ILE A 137 7.54 5.58 -4.48
C ILE A 137 8.09 6.79 -5.23
N LEU A 138 7.47 7.97 -5.07
CA LEU A 138 7.95 9.19 -5.72
C LEU A 138 9.39 9.53 -5.29
N ARG A 139 9.70 9.37 -3.99
CA ARG A 139 11.07 9.55 -3.49
C ARG A 139 12.03 8.51 -4.05
N HIS A 140 11.62 7.25 -4.12
CA HIS A 140 12.41 6.15 -4.66
C HIS A 140 12.75 6.37 -6.15
N LEU A 141 11.76 6.82 -6.93
CA LEU A 141 11.95 7.16 -8.35
C LEU A 141 12.94 8.33 -8.52
N ASN A 142 12.85 9.36 -7.69
CA ASN A 142 13.80 10.48 -7.70
C ASN A 142 15.24 10.00 -7.38
N LEU A 143 15.40 9.17 -6.35
CA LEU A 143 16.71 8.64 -5.93
C LEU A 143 17.37 7.78 -7.01
N ARG A 144 16.61 6.95 -7.72
CA ARG A 144 17.13 6.06 -8.77
C ARG A 144 17.64 6.79 -10.02
N GLN A 145 17.15 7.99 -10.29
CA GLN A 145 17.53 8.74 -11.49
C GLN A 145 18.79 9.57 -11.33
N ARG A 146 19.33 9.66 -10.12
CA ARG A 146 20.62 10.32 -9.91
C ARG A 146 21.70 9.38 -10.45
N PRO A 147 22.37 9.70 -11.58
CA PRO A 147 23.55 8.94 -11.95
C PRO A 147 24.51 8.99 -10.77
N ALA A 148 25.11 7.85 -10.43
CA ALA A 148 26.25 7.79 -9.52
C ALA A 148 27.42 8.57 -10.18
N LYS A 149 27.35 9.90 -10.15
CA LYS A 149 28.44 10.76 -10.60
C LYS A 149 29.57 10.56 -9.60
N HIS A 150 30.60 9.82 -10.03
CA HIS A 150 31.97 9.83 -9.53
C HIS A 150 32.15 10.30 -8.09
N THR A 151 31.92 9.41 -7.11
CA THR A 151 32.70 9.50 -5.87
C THR A 151 34.09 8.97 -6.19
N LYS A 152 34.94 9.79 -6.80
CA LYS A 152 36.36 9.70 -6.47
C LYS A 152 36.44 10.03 -4.99
N GLN A 153 36.83 9.06 -4.17
CA GLN A 153 37.20 9.28 -2.79
C GLN A 153 38.30 10.34 -2.77
N HIS A 154 37.95 11.58 -2.42
CA HIS A 154 38.88 12.44 -1.73
C HIS A 154 38.50 12.40 -0.25
N THR A 155 39.39 11.75 0.49
CA THR A 155 39.46 11.75 1.94
C THR A 155 39.49 13.17 2.51
N SER A 156 38.95 13.30 3.72
CA SER A 156 39.02 14.43 4.68
C SER A 156 38.16 15.67 4.40
N GLY A 157 36.99 15.71 5.04
CA GLY A 157 36.18 16.93 5.18
C GLY A 157 35.02 16.71 6.15
N ARG A 158 34.90 17.56 7.17
CA ARG A 158 33.84 17.52 8.20
C ARG A 158 32.43 17.51 7.57
N PRO A 159 31.43 16.84 8.18
CA PRO A 159 30.06 16.85 7.68
C PRO A 159 29.46 18.25 7.79
N THR A 160 29.20 18.91 6.68
CA THR A 160 28.54 20.22 6.64
C THR A 160 27.01 20.06 6.67
N PRO A 161 26.27 20.96 7.37
CA PRO A 161 24.82 20.88 7.55
C PRO A 161 23.98 21.22 6.30
N HIS A 162 24.61 21.50 5.15
CA HIS A 162 23.92 21.89 3.91
C HIS A 162 23.31 20.73 3.11
N THR A 163 23.49 19.48 3.54
CA THR A 163 22.97 18.29 2.84
C THR A 163 21.44 18.25 2.80
N PHE A 164 20.74 18.71 3.84
CA PHE A 164 19.27 18.66 3.90
C PHE A 164 18.59 19.58 2.87
N LEU A 165 19.08 20.81 2.71
CA LEU A 165 18.52 21.77 1.74
C LEU A 165 18.87 21.40 0.29
N GLN A 166 20.04 20.81 0.02
CA GLN A 166 20.37 20.25 -1.31
C GLN A 166 19.55 18.99 -1.66
N HIS A 167 19.05 18.25 -0.65
CA HIS A 167 18.06 17.18 -0.87
C HIS A 167 16.66 17.71 -1.16
N LEU A 168 16.33 18.93 -0.73
CA LEU A 168 15.04 19.60 -0.97
C LEU A 168 15.02 20.36 -2.32
N SER A 169 16.12 20.98 -2.73
CA SER A 169 16.19 21.81 -3.96
C SER A 169 16.44 21.04 -5.26
N ALA A 170 16.77 19.75 -5.17
CA ALA A 170 16.89 18.86 -6.34
C ALA A 170 15.53 18.24 -6.76
N ALA A 171 14.45 18.99 -6.55
CA ALA A 171 13.06 18.58 -6.73
C ALA A 171 12.46 19.11 -8.04
N TRP A 172 13.23 19.08 -9.14
CA TRP A 172 12.58 19.16 -10.44
C TRP A 172 11.85 17.83 -10.69
N PRO A 173 10.56 17.83 -11.07
CA PRO A 173 9.85 16.58 -11.30
C PRO A 173 10.47 15.92 -12.53
N THR A 174 11.19 14.83 -12.31
CA THR A 174 11.72 14.06 -13.44
C THR A 174 10.58 13.45 -14.25
N CYS A 175 10.82 13.16 -15.53
CA CYS A 175 9.80 12.57 -16.40
C CYS A 175 9.13 11.33 -15.80
N ASN A 176 9.85 10.45 -15.08
CA ASN A 176 9.23 9.29 -14.41
C ASN A 176 8.29 9.67 -13.26
N ILE A 177 8.61 10.73 -12.50
CA ILE A 177 7.74 11.24 -11.43
C ILE A 177 6.46 11.78 -12.05
N LEU A 178 6.57 12.53 -13.15
CA LEU A 178 5.42 13.05 -13.89
C LEU A 178 4.57 11.92 -14.47
N VAL A 179 5.18 10.98 -15.20
CA VAL A 179 4.49 9.83 -15.81
C VAL A 179 3.78 8.99 -14.75
N PHE A 180 4.46 8.68 -13.63
CA PHE A 180 3.85 7.96 -12.52
C PHE A 180 2.65 8.72 -11.94
N SER A 181 2.83 10.01 -11.64
CA SER A 181 1.81 10.85 -11.00
C SER A 181 0.60 11.03 -11.90
N VAL A 182 0.82 11.30 -13.19
CA VAL A 182 -0.24 11.45 -14.19
C VAL A 182 -0.98 10.13 -14.38
N ALA A 183 -0.28 9.01 -14.51
CA ALA A 183 -0.94 7.70 -14.64
C ALA A 183 -1.76 7.32 -13.41
N ALA A 184 -1.25 7.60 -12.20
CA ALA A 184 -1.97 7.37 -10.95
C ALA A 184 -3.20 8.26 -10.82
N ALA A 185 -3.05 9.56 -11.08
CA ALA A 185 -4.14 10.53 -11.04
C ALA A 185 -5.20 10.21 -12.09
N ALA A 186 -4.80 9.93 -13.34
CA ALA A 186 -5.73 9.56 -14.41
C ALA A 186 -6.51 8.30 -14.06
N SER A 187 -5.85 7.24 -13.60
CA SER A 187 -6.52 6.01 -13.17
C SER A 187 -7.53 6.26 -12.05
N PHE A 188 -7.14 6.98 -10.98
CA PHE A 188 -8.03 7.28 -9.87
C PHE A 188 -9.21 8.19 -10.27
N VAL A 189 -8.95 9.27 -10.99
CA VAL A 189 -9.94 10.27 -11.38
C VAL A 189 -10.89 9.73 -12.44
N CYS A 190 -10.42 9.03 -13.47
CA CYS A 190 -11.29 8.45 -14.49
C CYS A 190 -12.25 7.42 -13.88
N LEU A 191 -11.75 6.53 -13.02
CA LEU A 191 -12.60 5.55 -12.33
C LEU A 191 -13.57 6.24 -11.35
N GLY A 192 -13.08 7.23 -10.59
CA GLY A 192 -13.90 8.03 -9.68
C GLY A 192 -15.00 8.80 -10.40
N ALA A 193 -14.68 9.44 -11.53
CA ALA A 193 -15.64 10.17 -12.36
C ALA A 193 -16.68 9.24 -12.98
N ALA A 194 -16.26 8.06 -13.48
CA ALA A 194 -17.19 7.07 -14.00
C ALA A 194 -18.17 6.58 -12.91
N CYS A 195 -17.68 6.29 -11.69
CA CYS A 195 -18.53 5.91 -10.56
C CYS A 195 -19.43 7.04 -10.09
N TYR A 196 -18.94 8.29 -10.06
CA TYR A 196 -19.74 9.44 -9.69
C TYR A 196 -20.84 9.73 -10.71
N ALA A 197 -20.53 9.61 -12.01
CA ALA A 197 -21.52 9.75 -13.07
C ALA A 197 -22.63 8.69 -12.97
N ALA A 198 -22.31 7.47 -12.53
CA ALA A 198 -23.27 6.39 -12.38
C ALA A 198 -24.09 6.43 -11.07
N TYR A 199 -23.48 6.85 -9.95
CA TYR A 199 -24.06 6.69 -8.61
C TYR A 199 -24.16 7.97 -7.78
N GLY A 200 -23.61 9.10 -8.24
CA GLY A 200 -23.71 10.41 -7.60
C GLY A 200 -23.09 10.51 -6.21
N GLN A 201 -23.72 11.32 -5.34
CA GLN A 201 -23.26 11.57 -3.96
C GLN A 201 -23.14 10.31 -3.08
N PRO A 202 -24.06 9.32 -3.15
CA PRO A 202 -23.93 8.07 -2.40
C PRO A 202 -22.59 7.35 -2.60
N PHE A 203 -21.99 7.44 -3.79
CA PHE A 203 -20.66 6.89 -4.04
C PHE A 203 -19.59 7.59 -3.21
N LEU A 204 -19.52 8.92 -3.26
CA LEU A 204 -18.51 9.70 -2.54
C LEU A 204 -18.64 9.51 -1.02
N GLU A 205 -19.86 9.51 -0.52
CA GLU A 205 -20.14 9.33 0.90
C GLU A 205 -19.65 7.96 1.39
N ASN A 206 -20.04 6.89 0.72
CA ASN A 206 -19.78 5.54 1.19
C ASN A 206 -18.38 5.02 0.86
N ALA A 207 -17.84 5.34 -0.32
CA ALA A 207 -16.52 4.86 -0.73
C ALA A 207 -15.37 5.69 -0.12
N TYR A 208 -15.55 7.01 0.05
CA TYR A 208 -14.46 7.90 0.47
C TYR A 208 -14.73 8.59 1.82
N LEU A 209 -15.77 9.42 1.93
CA LEU A 209 -15.96 10.33 3.07
C LEU A 209 -16.26 9.63 4.39
N TYR A 210 -16.94 8.47 4.34
CA TYR A 210 -17.29 7.66 5.50
C TYR A 210 -16.05 7.31 6.35
N HIS A 211 -14.92 7.04 5.71
CA HIS A 211 -13.70 6.57 6.39
C HIS A 211 -13.09 7.62 7.32
N SER A 212 -13.23 8.92 7.01
CA SER A 212 -12.71 10.00 7.86
C SER A 212 -13.53 10.22 9.12
N ARG A 213 -14.84 9.97 9.04
CA ARG A 213 -15.82 10.20 10.13
C ARG A 213 -16.05 8.96 10.98
N ARG A 214 -15.65 7.78 10.51
CA ARG A 214 -15.89 6.50 11.19
C ARG A 214 -15.22 6.48 12.57
N VAL A 215 -15.98 6.01 13.55
CA VAL A 215 -15.55 5.62 14.89
C VAL A 215 -16.14 4.24 15.16
N ASP A 216 -15.34 3.34 15.72
CA ASP A 216 -15.76 1.98 16.05
C ASP A 216 -15.25 1.65 17.45
N PRO A 217 -16.11 1.68 18.48
CA PRO A 217 -15.68 1.42 19.86
C PRO A 217 -15.76 -0.07 20.24
N ARG A 218 -16.39 -0.94 19.43
CA ARG A 218 -16.69 -2.32 19.80
C ARG A 218 -15.84 -3.36 19.08
N HIS A 219 -15.52 -3.13 17.80
CA HIS A 219 -14.82 -4.12 16.96
C HIS A 219 -13.51 -3.53 16.40
N ASN A 220 -12.73 -2.94 17.30
CA ASN A 220 -11.59 -2.11 16.95
C ASN A 220 -10.34 -2.54 17.72
N PHE A 221 -9.30 -2.91 16.98
CA PHE A 221 -7.99 -3.30 17.52
C PHE A 221 -7.07 -2.10 17.77
N SER A 222 -7.52 -0.87 17.51
CA SER A 222 -6.68 0.31 17.70
C SER A 222 -6.49 0.62 19.18
N LEU A 223 -5.38 1.28 19.51
CA LEU A 223 -5.14 1.82 20.85
C LEU A 223 -6.21 2.86 21.27
N ALA A 224 -6.97 3.40 20.29
CA ALA A 224 -8.03 4.36 20.53
C ALA A 224 -9.38 3.71 20.90
N PHE A 225 -9.52 2.37 20.87
CA PHE A 225 -10.80 1.71 21.12
C PHE A 225 -11.37 2.03 22.50
N TYR A 226 -10.56 1.92 23.56
CA TYR A 226 -11.02 2.07 24.94
C TYR A 226 -11.38 3.53 25.28
N PRO A 227 -10.54 4.53 24.93
CA PRO A 227 -10.94 5.93 25.05
C PRO A 227 -12.21 6.26 24.25
N ALA A 228 -12.36 5.75 23.03
CA ALA A 228 -13.55 5.98 22.21
C ALA A 228 -14.80 5.31 22.80
N TYR A 229 -14.65 4.15 23.44
CA TYR A 229 -15.72 3.45 24.15
C TYR A 229 -16.19 4.24 25.37
N LEU A 230 -15.27 4.74 26.20
CA LEU A 230 -15.62 5.56 27.38
C LEU A 230 -16.17 6.94 27.02
N ALA A 231 -15.73 7.51 25.91
CA ALA A 231 -16.26 8.78 25.38
C ALA A 231 -17.60 8.62 24.65
N HIS A 232 -18.09 7.39 24.46
CA HIS A 232 -19.36 7.14 23.80
C HIS A 232 -20.50 7.82 24.57
N GLY A 233 -21.18 8.79 23.95
CA GLY A 233 -22.22 9.61 24.59
C GLY A 233 -21.73 10.86 25.32
N ARG A 234 -20.41 11.12 25.38
CA ARG A 234 -19.83 12.37 25.93
C ARG A 234 -19.39 13.29 24.78
N THR A 235 -19.65 14.59 24.90
CA THR A 235 -19.37 15.60 23.86
C THR A 235 -17.89 15.97 23.70
N SER A 236 -16.99 15.41 24.51
CA SER A 236 -15.57 15.75 24.50
C SER A 236 -14.85 15.16 23.28
N ARG A 237 -14.57 16.03 22.29
CA ARG A 237 -13.71 15.75 21.14
C ARG A 237 -12.23 15.96 21.53
N TRP A 238 -11.68 15.14 22.43
CA TRP A 238 -10.22 15.11 22.71
C TRP A 238 -9.44 14.66 21.46
N PRO A 239 -8.16 15.05 21.22
CA PRO A 239 -7.70 15.61 19.95
C PRO A 239 -7.47 14.55 18.87
N ASP A 240 -8.56 14.14 18.23
CA ASP A 240 -8.58 13.25 17.06
C ASP A 240 -7.64 13.78 15.94
N ARG A 241 -7.51 15.11 15.84
CA ARG A 241 -6.63 15.78 14.86
C ARG A 241 -5.14 15.64 15.18
N ALA A 242 -4.74 15.76 16.45
CA ALA A 242 -3.32 15.65 16.81
C ALA A 242 -2.81 14.22 16.58
N ALA A 243 -3.61 13.22 16.93
CA ALA A 243 -3.31 11.82 16.65
C ALA A 243 -3.22 11.54 15.14
N GLN A 244 -4.16 12.08 14.33
CA GLN A 244 -4.12 11.99 12.87
C GLN A 244 -2.87 12.65 12.29
N LEU A 245 -2.49 13.84 12.77
CA LEU A 245 -1.28 14.53 12.34
C LEU A 245 -0.02 13.74 12.72
N ALA A 246 0.03 13.19 13.92
CA ALA A 246 1.15 12.33 14.35
C ALA A 246 1.25 11.06 13.49
N GLN A 247 0.12 10.42 13.18
CA GLN A 247 0.04 9.28 12.26
C GLN A 247 0.56 9.66 10.87
N LEU A 248 0.07 10.75 10.28
CA LEU A 248 0.51 11.24 8.97
C LEU A 248 2.00 11.57 8.96
N ALA A 249 2.49 12.25 10.00
CA ALA A 249 3.90 12.59 10.16
C ALA A 249 4.78 11.33 10.26
N ALA A 250 4.36 10.33 11.05
CA ALA A 250 5.09 9.07 11.18
C ALA A 250 5.13 8.29 9.86
N VAL A 251 3.99 8.18 9.16
CA VAL A 251 3.90 7.51 7.86
C VAL A 251 4.74 8.24 6.80
N ALA A 252 4.71 9.57 6.77
CA ALA A 252 5.54 10.35 5.87
C ALA A 252 7.03 10.20 6.21
N ALA A 253 7.41 10.34 7.48
CA ALA A 253 8.80 10.23 7.92
C ALA A 253 9.42 8.86 7.60
N LEU A 254 8.68 7.76 7.86
CA LEU A 254 9.12 6.41 7.51
C LEU A 254 9.20 6.22 6.00
N GLY A 255 8.19 6.68 5.26
CA GLY A 255 8.19 6.63 3.80
C GLY A 255 9.39 7.36 3.19
N TRP A 256 9.73 8.54 3.71
CA TRP A 256 10.88 9.32 3.24
C TRP A 256 12.22 8.67 3.58
N ARG A 257 12.42 8.29 4.86
CA ARG A 257 13.70 7.76 5.36
C ARG A 257 14.03 6.41 4.75
N LEU A 258 13.02 5.55 4.58
CA LEU A 258 13.19 4.19 4.08
C LEU A 258 13.01 4.08 2.56
N ALA A 259 12.64 5.15 1.85
CA ALA A 259 12.43 5.15 0.39
C ALA A 259 13.52 4.46 -0.46
N PRO A 260 14.84 4.49 -0.13
CA PRO A 260 15.83 3.72 -0.88
C PRO A 260 15.51 2.21 -0.91
N ARG A 261 14.94 1.69 0.18
CA ARG A 261 14.49 0.30 0.37
C ARG A 261 12.97 0.25 0.30
N LEU A 262 12.43 0.29 -0.92
CA LEU A 262 11.00 0.54 -1.16
C LEU A 262 10.07 -0.46 -0.47
N SER A 263 10.36 -1.76 -0.54
CA SER A 263 9.57 -2.81 0.11
C SER A 263 9.52 -2.62 1.64
N LEU A 264 10.67 -2.33 2.26
CA LEU A 264 10.75 -2.00 3.68
C LEU A 264 10.00 -0.70 4.02
N ALA A 265 10.09 0.33 3.17
CA ALA A 265 9.38 1.58 3.37
C ALA A 265 7.87 1.36 3.37
N MET A 266 7.35 0.62 2.39
CA MET A 266 5.91 0.30 2.31
C MET A 266 5.47 -0.55 3.50
N ALA A 267 6.24 -1.56 3.90
CA ALA A 267 5.92 -2.37 5.07
C ALA A 267 5.88 -1.54 6.37
N ALA A 268 6.91 -0.71 6.61
CA ALA A 268 7.00 0.15 7.78
C ALA A 268 5.90 1.21 7.81
N GLN A 269 5.60 1.84 6.66
CA GLN A 269 4.47 2.76 6.52
C GLN A 269 3.13 2.09 6.84
N THR A 270 2.95 0.85 6.41
CA THR A 270 1.73 0.08 6.67
C THR A 270 1.57 -0.20 8.15
N MET A 271 2.63 -0.66 8.80
CA MET A 271 2.62 -0.92 10.23
C MET A 271 2.35 0.36 11.04
N ALA A 272 3.03 1.47 10.71
CA ALA A 272 2.81 2.74 11.39
C ALA A 272 1.39 3.29 11.17
N PHE A 273 0.89 3.21 9.93
CA PHE A 273 -0.48 3.64 9.63
C PHE A 273 -1.49 2.86 10.47
N VAL A 274 -1.42 1.54 10.48
CA VAL A 274 -2.40 0.70 11.17
C VAL A 274 -2.27 0.80 12.70
N ALA A 275 -1.04 0.86 13.23
CA ALA A 275 -0.79 0.99 14.67
C ALA A 275 -1.30 2.32 15.24
N LEU A 276 -1.18 3.41 14.49
CA LEU A 276 -1.59 4.76 14.90
C LEU A 276 -2.99 5.14 14.40
N ASN A 277 -3.70 4.25 13.70
CA ASN A 277 -5.05 4.53 13.22
C ASN A 277 -6.06 4.53 14.37
N LYS A 278 -7.02 5.45 14.35
CA LYS A 278 -8.12 5.46 15.32
C LYS A 278 -9.07 4.26 15.16
N VAL A 279 -9.22 3.71 13.95
CA VAL A 279 -10.04 2.52 13.68
C VAL A 279 -9.14 1.49 13.01
N SER A 280 -8.90 0.37 13.67
CA SER A 280 -8.13 -0.77 13.16
C SER A 280 -9.00 -2.02 13.14
N THR A 281 -9.17 -2.63 11.97
CA THR A 281 -9.93 -3.88 11.81
C THR A 281 -8.98 -5.01 11.43
N ALA A 282 -9.39 -6.26 11.66
CA ALA A 282 -8.56 -7.44 11.35
C ALA A 282 -8.10 -7.49 9.88
N GLN A 283 -8.85 -6.86 8.97
CA GLN A 283 -8.58 -6.82 7.53
C GLN A 283 -7.24 -6.17 7.21
N TYR A 284 -6.82 -5.17 7.99
CA TYR A 284 -5.58 -4.43 7.76
C TYR A 284 -4.32 -5.29 7.94
N PHE A 285 -4.39 -6.33 8.78
CA PHE A 285 -3.26 -7.23 8.97
C PHE A 285 -2.94 -8.04 7.72
N ALA A 286 -3.86 -8.18 6.76
CA ALA A 286 -3.55 -8.78 5.46
C ALA A 286 -2.41 -8.02 4.76
N TRP A 287 -2.40 -6.68 4.82
CA TRP A 287 -1.35 -5.89 4.17
C TRP A 287 0.01 -6.07 4.83
N TYR A 288 0.05 -6.33 6.14
CA TYR A 288 1.30 -6.66 6.83
C TYR A 288 1.89 -7.93 6.23
N TRP A 289 1.08 -8.98 6.12
CA TRP A 289 1.52 -10.27 5.62
C TRP A 289 1.85 -10.26 4.12
N ALA A 290 1.26 -9.35 3.34
CA ALA A 290 1.62 -9.17 1.94
C ALA A 290 3.00 -8.52 1.75
N LEU A 291 3.35 -7.53 2.59
CA LEU A 291 4.57 -6.72 2.44
C LEU A 291 5.75 -7.21 3.30
N LEU A 292 5.50 -7.82 4.45
CA LEU A 292 6.54 -8.27 5.38
C LEU A 292 7.53 -9.26 4.74
N PRO A 293 7.10 -10.26 3.93
CA PRO A 293 8.04 -11.14 3.25
C PRO A 293 9.02 -10.41 2.35
N LEU A 294 8.57 -9.32 1.71
CA LEU A 294 9.38 -8.51 0.80
C LEU A 294 10.35 -7.57 1.54
N ALA A 295 10.04 -7.22 2.79
CA ALA A 295 10.91 -6.42 3.65
C ALA A 295 11.97 -7.27 4.38
N LEU A 296 11.80 -8.60 4.42
CA LEU A 296 12.69 -9.51 5.14
C LEU A 296 14.18 -9.40 4.75
N PRO A 297 14.56 -9.29 3.47
CA PRO A 297 15.96 -9.20 3.07
C PRO A 297 16.64 -7.96 3.65
N ASP A 298 15.96 -6.81 3.56
CA ASP A 298 16.43 -5.54 4.10
C ASP A 298 16.58 -5.56 5.62
N LEU A 299 15.67 -6.27 6.31
CA LEU A 299 15.72 -6.45 7.76
C LEU A 299 16.89 -7.34 8.18
N LEU A 300 17.09 -8.47 7.49
CA LEU A 300 18.20 -9.38 7.76
C LEU A 300 19.55 -8.71 7.49
N ALA A 301 19.67 -7.91 6.43
CA ALA A 301 20.87 -7.14 6.13
C ALA A 301 21.20 -6.09 7.20
N SER A 302 20.18 -5.55 7.90
CA SER A 302 20.37 -4.58 8.99
C SER A 302 20.74 -5.20 10.35
N SER A 303 20.77 -6.53 10.45
CA SER A 303 21.13 -7.23 11.69
C SER A 303 22.62 -7.03 12.05
N PRO A 304 22.96 -6.78 13.32
CA PRO A 304 24.36 -6.73 13.78
C PRO A 304 25.14 -8.00 13.46
N GLN A 305 24.49 -9.16 13.42
CA GLN A 305 25.13 -10.43 13.08
C GLN A 305 25.49 -10.52 11.59
N ALA A 306 24.72 -9.88 10.71
CA ALA A 306 25.04 -9.82 9.28
C ALA A 306 26.21 -8.86 9.02
N GLN A 307 26.28 -7.73 9.75
CA GLN A 307 27.38 -6.79 9.68
C GLN A 307 28.71 -7.39 10.16
N ARG A 308 28.69 -8.30 11.16
CA ARG A 308 29.87 -9.02 11.66
C ARG A 308 30.39 -10.13 10.74
N ARG A 309 29.64 -10.57 9.71
CA ARG A 309 30.11 -11.57 8.75
C ARG A 309 30.87 -10.97 7.56
N VAL A 310 30.85 -9.65 7.43
CA VAL A 310 31.43 -8.91 6.29
C VAL A 310 32.65 -8.07 6.70
N GLY A 311 32.85 -7.83 8.01
CA GLY A 311 34.06 -7.22 8.56
C GLY A 311 35.01 -8.27 9.11
#